data_AF-A0A1Y5F392-F1
#
_entry.id   AF-A0A1Y5F392-F1
#
_cell.length_a   1.000
_cell.length_b   1.000
_cell.length_c   1.000
_cell.angle_alpha   90.00
_cell.angle_beta   90.00
_cell.angle_gamma   90.00
#
_symmetry.space_group_name_H-M   'P 1'
#
loop_
_entity.id
_entity.type
_entity.pdbx_description
1 polymer ?
#
loop_
_entity_poly.entity_id
_entity_poly.type
_entity_poly.pdbx_seq_one_letter_code
_entity_poly.pdbx_strand_id
1 'polypeptide(L)'
;MNLMAKTKNILEFNKLKEISKFTSLIKSDGPYLVQRSTSSTQLLKASDDFEKILFKKSKRYLVFREHVIIRVHTKQGLSLDSKILKGSFNSFKNIALIEEEMRNLEFLVRKKSFDVKSYEIIHTHPTGCYLENVDGHQVITLGGLSLADYKVADYLEEKYEITIDLRAICPGNVTYCSV
;
A
#
# COMPACT_ATOMS: atom_id res chain seq x y z
N MET A 1 -13.94 22.94 9.05
CA MET A 1 -12.67 23.40 9.66
C MET A 1 -12.26 22.33 10.67
N ASN A 2 -11.18 21.57 10.38
CA ASN A 2 -10.98 20.22 10.94
C ASN A 2 -10.09 20.25 12.21
N LEU A 3 -10.70 20.11 13.39
CA LEU A 3 -10.03 20.08 14.70
C LEU A 3 -9.00 18.94 14.85
N MET A 4 -9.09 17.89 14.02
CA MET A 4 -8.13 16.79 14.02
C MET A 4 -6.76 17.11 13.37
N ALA A 5 -6.64 18.23 12.66
CA ALA A 5 -5.40 18.57 11.95
C ALA A 5 -4.29 19.12 12.87
N LYS A 6 -4.60 19.51 14.13
CA LYS A 6 -3.62 20.14 15.03
C LYS A 6 -2.77 19.18 15.85
N THR A 7 -3.09 17.88 15.90
CA THR A 7 -2.41 16.92 16.79
C THR A 7 -1.61 15.83 16.08
N LYS A 8 -1.68 15.75 14.75
CA LYS A 8 -1.03 14.69 13.97
C LYS A 8 0.08 15.26 13.08
N ASN A 9 1.32 14.91 13.40
CA ASN A 9 2.47 15.23 12.56
C ASN A 9 2.79 14.03 11.67
N ILE A 10 2.59 14.18 10.35
CA ILE A 10 2.96 13.13 9.38
C ILE A 10 4.46 12.88 9.48
N LEU A 11 4.85 11.62 9.67
CA LEU A 11 6.24 11.21 9.71
C LEU A 11 6.69 10.82 8.30
N GLU A 12 7.73 11.49 7.82
CA GLU A 12 8.41 11.11 6.59
C GLU A 12 9.28 9.87 6.79
N PHE A 13 9.56 9.12 5.71
CA PHE A 13 10.37 7.91 5.75
C PHE A 13 11.72 8.10 6.48
N ASN A 14 12.42 9.21 6.23
CA ASN A 14 13.70 9.48 6.89
C ASN A 14 13.56 9.66 8.41
N LYS A 15 12.48 10.31 8.86
CA LYS A 15 12.19 10.46 10.30
C LYS A 15 11.84 9.12 10.93
N LEU A 16 11.10 8.25 10.23
CA LEU A 16 10.85 6.89 10.70
C LEU A 16 12.13 6.08 10.83
N LYS A 17 13.08 6.26 9.90
CA LYS A 17 14.40 5.62 9.95
C LYS A 17 15.28 6.12 11.10
N GLU A 18 15.11 7.38 11.51
CA GLU A 18 15.77 7.90 12.71
C GLU A 18 15.14 7.31 13.97
N ILE A 19 13.81 7.30 14.04
CA ILE A 19 13.03 6.76 15.16
C ILE A 19 13.32 5.26 15.35
N SER A 20 13.43 4.48 14.28
CA SER A 20 13.69 3.03 14.33
C SER A 20 15.00 2.65 15.04
N LYS A 21 15.94 3.59 15.19
CA LYS A 21 17.17 3.39 15.97
C LYS A 21 16.91 3.28 17.48
N PHE A 22 15.78 3.84 17.94
CA PHE A 22 15.46 3.99 19.36
C PHE A 22 14.17 3.27 19.76
N THR A 23 13.42 2.70 18.81
CA THR A 23 12.18 1.96 19.08
C THR A 23 12.26 0.51 18.60
N SER A 24 11.63 -0.40 19.32
CA SER A 24 11.45 -1.80 18.90
C SER A 24 10.25 -1.99 17.96
N LEU A 25 9.38 -0.97 17.82
CA LEU A 25 8.18 -1.01 16.99
C LEU A 25 8.48 -1.08 15.49
N ILE A 26 9.61 -0.50 15.08
CA ILE A 26 10.09 -0.47 13.70
C ILE A 26 11.57 -0.80 13.72
N LYS A 27 12.00 -1.80 12.95
CA LYS A 27 13.42 -2.17 12.85
C LYS A 27 13.95 -1.84 11.47
N SER A 28 15.22 -1.46 11.37
CA SER A 28 15.91 -1.36 10.09
C SER A 28 16.36 -2.75 9.64
N ASP A 29 16.03 -3.13 8.42
CA ASP A 29 16.49 -4.36 7.78
C ASP A 29 16.96 -4.05 6.35
N GLY A 30 18.29 -3.87 6.20
CA GLY A 30 18.89 -3.40 4.97
C GLY A 30 18.33 -2.02 4.52
N PRO A 31 17.87 -1.88 3.26
CA PRO A 31 17.32 -0.62 2.75
C PRO A 31 15.88 -0.34 3.23
N TYR A 32 15.25 -1.29 3.93
CA TYR A 32 13.86 -1.22 4.35
C TYR A 32 13.73 -1.05 5.86
N LEU A 33 12.56 -0.57 6.27
CA LEU A 33 12.10 -0.64 7.66
C LEU A 33 11.09 -1.78 7.77
N VAL A 34 11.01 -2.44 8.93
CA VAL A 34 10.09 -3.55 9.18
C VAL A 34 9.18 -3.18 10.33
N GLN A 35 7.87 -3.21 10.07
CA GLN A 35 6.84 -3.11 11.10
C GLN A 35 6.27 -4.49 11.38
N ARG A 36 6.24 -4.88 12.66
CA ARG A 36 5.62 -6.12 13.12
C ARG A 36 4.46 -5.79 14.04
N SER A 37 3.31 -6.37 13.73
CA SER A 37 2.14 -6.41 14.60
C SER A 37 1.84 -7.86 14.98
N THR A 38 0.88 -8.06 15.88
CA THR A 38 0.42 -9.41 16.23
C THR A 38 -0.17 -10.17 15.05
N SER A 39 -0.67 -9.47 14.03
CA SER A 39 -1.41 -10.06 12.90
C SER A 39 -0.72 -9.94 11.55
N SER A 40 0.36 -9.16 11.42
CA SER A 40 1.05 -8.95 10.15
C SER A 40 2.49 -8.47 10.31
N THR A 41 3.33 -8.80 9.33
CA THR A 41 4.63 -8.19 9.11
C THR A 41 4.59 -7.42 7.80
N GLN A 42 5.07 -6.18 7.81
CA GLN A 42 5.08 -5.29 6.66
C GLN A 42 6.46 -4.66 6.48
N LEU A 43 6.89 -4.54 5.22
CA LEU A 43 8.07 -3.76 4.86
C LEU A 43 7.66 -2.33 4.54
N LEU A 44 8.41 -1.38 5.06
CA LEU A 44 8.24 0.04 4.79
C LEU A 44 9.43 0.50 3.94
N LYS A 45 9.13 1.15 2.82
CA LYS A 45 10.12 1.77 1.94
C LYS A 45 9.78 3.24 1.68
N ALA A 46 10.77 3.99 1.23
CA ALA A 46 10.51 5.30 0.63
C ALA A 46 9.66 5.13 -0.63
N SER A 47 8.64 5.96 -0.80
CA SER A 47 7.82 5.93 -2.00
C SER A 47 8.64 6.32 -3.23
N ASP A 48 8.47 5.59 -4.33
CA ASP A 48 9.07 5.96 -5.62
C ASP A 48 8.28 7.09 -6.31
N ASP A 49 8.76 7.57 -7.46
CA ASP A 49 8.14 8.70 -8.15
C ASP A 49 6.75 8.38 -8.71
N PHE A 50 6.53 7.13 -9.14
CA PHE A 50 5.21 6.68 -9.55
C PHE A 50 4.23 6.72 -8.38
N GLU A 51 4.64 6.18 -7.22
CA GLU A 51 3.84 6.14 -5.99
C GLU A 51 3.52 7.56 -5.49
N LYS A 52 4.51 8.47 -5.50
CA LYS A 52 4.31 9.90 -5.16
C LYS A 52 3.29 10.57 -6.09
N ILE A 53 3.38 10.32 -7.39
CA ILE A 53 2.45 10.88 -8.38
C ILE A 53 1.04 10.33 -8.16
N LEU A 54 0.89 9.03 -7.93
CA LEU A 54 -0.40 8.40 -7.67
C LEU A 54 -1.05 8.95 -6.40
N PHE A 55 -0.27 9.11 -5.33
CA PHE A 55 -0.72 9.68 -4.07
C PHE A 55 -1.07 11.18 -4.19
N LYS A 56 -0.35 11.94 -5.01
CA LYS A 56 -0.73 13.33 -5.30
C LYS A 56 -2.08 13.39 -6.02
N LYS A 57 -2.36 12.45 -6.92
CA LYS A 57 -3.66 12.35 -7.61
C LYS A 57 -4.81 12.02 -6.66
N SER A 58 -4.59 11.25 -5.59
CA SER A 58 -5.63 10.93 -4.60
C SER A 58 -6.01 12.11 -3.68
N LYS A 59 -5.19 13.17 -3.63
CA LYS A 59 -5.38 14.37 -2.77
C LYS A 59 -5.99 15.59 -3.49
N ARG A 60 -6.92 15.40 -4.42
CA ARG A 60 -7.43 16.51 -5.25
C ARG A 60 -8.54 17.31 -4.53
N TYR A 61 -8.38 18.64 -4.47
CA TYR A 61 -9.40 19.61 -4.02
C TYR A 61 -10.05 19.29 -2.66
N LEU A 62 -9.23 19.25 -1.60
CA LEU A 62 -9.64 19.11 -0.18
C LEU A 62 -10.23 17.76 0.25
N VAL A 63 -10.51 16.83 -0.68
CA VAL A 63 -11.03 15.50 -0.36
C VAL A 63 -10.02 14.43 -0.78
N PHE A 64 -9.71 13.50 0.12
CA PHE A 64 -8.91 12.34 -0.20
C PHE A 64 -9.77 11.26 -0.86
N ARG A 65 -9.32 10.73 -1.99
CA ARG A 65 -9.97 9.61 -2.68
C ARG A 65 -8.98 8.49 -2.90
N GLU A 66 -9.23 7.35 -2.27
CA GLU A 66 -8.42 6.14 -2.46
C GLU A 66 -8.41 5.74 -3.96
N HIS A 67 -7.20 5.48 -4.45
CA HIS A 67 -6.93 4.96 -5.77
C HIS A 67 -6.31 3.57 -5.64
N VAL A 68 -6.69 2.67 -6.54
CA VAL A 68 -6.14 1.31 -6.65
C VAL A 68 -5.62 1.09 -8.07
N ILE A 69 -4.48 0.46 -8.19
CA ILE A 69 -3.87 -0.01 -9.44
C ILE A 69 -3.48 -1.48 -9.23
N ILE A 70 -3.73 -2.31 -10.22
CA ILE A 70 -3.22 -3.67 -10.27
C ILE A 70 -2.08 -3.69 -11.26
N ARG A 71 -0.94 -4.24 -10.85
CA ARG A 71 0.21 -4.47 -11.70
C ARG A 71 0.36 -5.96 -11.89
N VAL A 72 0.51 -6.39 -13.13
CA VAL A 72 0.89 -7.77 -13.43
C VAL A 72 2.39 -7.83 -13.69
N HIS A 73 3.07 -8.79 -13.06
CA HIS A 73 4.46 -9.11 -13.33
C HIS A 73 4.52 -10.35 -14.20
N THR A 74 5.31 -10.29 -15.29
CA THR A 74 5.51 -11.43 -16.17
C THR A 74 6.77 -12.21 -15.81
N LYS A 75 6.83 -13.49 -16.21
CA LYS A 75 8.04 -14.31 -16.04
C LYS A 75 9.24 -13.75 -16.82
N GLN A 76 8.99 -12.95 -17.85
CA GLN A 76 9.98 -12.29 -18.69
C GLN A 76 10.53 -10.99 -18.08
N GLY A 77 10.12 -10.62 -16.86
CA GLY A 77 10.62 -9.43 -16.17
C GLY A 77 9.96 -8.12 -16.62
N LEU A 78 8.80 -8.20 -17.26
CA LEU A 78 8.01 -7.03 -17.65
C LEU A 78 6.86 -6.81 -16.66
N SER A 79 6.41 -5.57 -16.58
CA SER A 79 5.23 -5.19 -15.79
C SER A 79 4.24 -4.40 -16.63
N LEU A 80 2.95 -4.64 -16.40
CA LEU A 80 1.86 -3.88 -17.01
C LEU A 80 0.91 -3.43 -15.89
N ASP A 81 0.51 -2.17 -15.93
CA ASP A 81 -0.38 -1.58 -14.94
C ASP A 81 -1.80 -1.50 -15.50
N SER A 82 -2.79 -1.74 -14.64
CA SER A 82 -4.20 -1.53 -14.94
C SER A 82 -4.53 -0.04 -15.06
N LYS A 83 -5.77 0.26 -15.43
CA LYS A 83 -6.30 1.61 -15.22
C LYS A 83 -6.39 1.91 -13.72
N ILE A 84 -6.37 3.20 -13.36
CA ILE A 84 -6.59 3.63 -11.98
C ILE A 84 -8.06 3.41 -11.61
N LEU A 85 -8.30 2.50 -10.68
CA LEU A 85 -9.61 2.28 -10.07
C LEU A 85 -9.81 3.32 -8.96
N LYS A 86 -10.99 3.92 -8.91
CA LYS A 86 -11.34 4.91 -7.90
C LYS A 86 -12.27 4.30 -6.86
N GLY A 87 -11.88 4.29 -5.59
CA GLY A 87 -12.73 3.74 -4.54
C GLY A 87 -11.92 3.36 -3.32
N SER A 88 -12.59 3.26 -2.18
CA SER A 88 -11.93 2.79 -0.97
C SER A 88 -11.64 1.30 -1.02
N PHE A 89 -10.50 0.91 -0.47
CA PHE A 89 -10.13 -0.47 -0.20
C PHE A 89 -10.70 -0.94 1.17
N ASN A 90 -11.69 -0.23 1.71
CA ASN A 90 -12.24 -0.49 3.04
C ASN A 90 -13.28 -1.64 3.05
N SER A 91 -12.91 -2.84 2.60
CA SER A 91 -13.67 -4.10 2.55
C SER A 91 -14.42 -4.38 1.23
N PHE A 92 -14.13 -5.57 0.66
CA PHE A 92 -14.91 -6.48 -0.21
C PHE A 92 -15.77 -5.96 -1.38
N LYS A 93 -16.13 -4.68 -1.44
CA LYS A 93 -17.08 -4.11 -2.40
C LYS A 93 -16.51 -3.98 -3.82
N ASN A 94 -15.19 -4.01 -3.97
CA ASN A 94 -14.52 -3.80 -5.26
C ASN A 94 -13.79 -5.04 -5.80
N ILE A 95 -13.98 -6.23 -5.20
CA ILE A 95 -13.32 -7.46 -5.67
C ILE A 95 -13.67 -7.76 -7.12
N ALA A 96 -14.93 -7.62 -7.52
CA ALA A 96 -15.34 -7.86 -8.91
C ALA A 96 -14.59 -6.97 -9.92
N LEU A 97 -14.33 -5.71 -9.57
CA LEU A 97 -13.55 -4.78 -10.40
C LEU A 97 -12.07 -5.16 -10.44
N ILE A 98 -11.52 -5.63 -9.31
CA ILE A 98 -10.14 -6.13 -9.25
C ILE A 98 -9.98 -7.34 -10.16
N GLU A 99 -10.89 -8.30 -10.05
CA GLU A 99 -10.90 -9.50 -10.89
C GLU A 99 -11.07 -9.19 -12.37
N GLU A 100 -11.91 -8.21 -12.70
CA GLU A 100 -12.08 -7.74 -14.08
C GLU A 100 -10.77 -7.17 -14.62
N GLU A 101 -10.10 -6.30 -13.87
CA GLU A 101 -8.81 -5.74 -14.29
C GLU A 101 -7.70 -6.80 -14.34
N MET A 102 -7.68 -7.77 -13.42
CA MET A 102 -6.75 -8.91 -13.48
C MET A 102 -6.95 -9.72 -14.77
N ARG A 103 -8.20 -10.06 -15.13
CA ARG A 103 -8.49 -10.75 -16.40
C ARG A 103 -8.08 -9.93 -17.61
N ASN A 104 -8.31 -8.61 -17.59
CA ASN A 104 -7.90 -7.72 -18.68
C ASN A 104 -6.38 -7.69 -18.83
N LEU A 105 -5.65 -7.59 -17.71
CA LEU A 105 -4.18 -7.64 -17.70
C LEU A 105 -3.66 -8.99 -18.21
N GLU A 106 -4.24 -10.10 -17.74
CA GLU A 106 -3.88 -11.43 -18.20
C GLU A 106 -4.05 -11.57 -19.71
N PHE A 107 -5.19 -11.11 -20.25
CA PHE A 107 -5.43 -11.10 -21.69
C PHE A 107 -4.36 -10.30 -22.44
N LEU A 108 -3.98 -9.12 -21.95
CA LEU A 108 -2.93 -8.29 -22.55
C LEU A 108 -1.55 -8.94 -22.49
N VAL A 109 -1.22 -9.62 -21.39
CA VAL A 109 0.03 -10.38 -21.21
C VAL A 109 0.07 -11.54 -22.21
N ARG A 110 -0.99 -12.35 -22.28
CA ARG A 110 -1.08 -13.51 -23.18
C ARG A 110 -1.09 -13.10 -24.65
N LYS A 111 -1.72 -11.97 -24.98
CA LYS A 111 -1.68 -11.40 -26.35
C LYS A 111 -0.25 -11.07 -26.81
N LYS A 112 0.65 -10.78 -25.88
CA LYS A 112 2.08 -10.55 -26.14
C LYS A 112 2.93 -11.82 -26.02
N SER A 113 2.31 -12.99 -25.90
CA SER A 113 2.99 -14.28 -25.70
C SER A 113 3.89 -14.31 -24.46
N PHE A 114 3.48 -13.60 -23.40
CA PHE A 114 4.13 -13.62 -22.10
C PHE A 114 3.32 -14.45 -21.10
N ASP A 115 4.00 -14.85 -20.03
CA ASP A 115 3.40 -15.61 -18.94
C ASP A 115 3.29 -14.75 -17.69
N VAL A 116 2.16 -14.87 -17.00
CA VAL A 116 1.96 -14.22 -15.70
C VAL A 116 2.83 -14.92 -14.65
N LYS A 117 3.51 -14.13 -13.81
CA LYS A 117 4.26 -14.58 -12.64
C LYS A 117 3.51 -14.29 -11.34
N SER A 118 3.11 -13.04 -11.15
CA SER A 118 2.37 -12.58 -9.96
C SER A 118 1.56 -11.34 -10.30
N TYR A 119 0.66 -10.96 -9.40
CA TYR A 119 0.03 -9.65 -9.41
C TYR A 119 0.46 -8.85 -8.18
N GLU A 120 0.41 -7.54 -8.29
CA GLU A 120 0.65 -6.58 -7.24
C GLU A 120 -0.54 -5.61 -7.17
N ILE A 121 -1.20 -5.51 -6.02
CA ILE A 121 -2.30 -4.58 -5.78
C ILE A 121 -1.74 -3.37 -5.02
N ILE A 122 -1.73 -2.23 -5.69
CA ILE A 122 -1.20 -0.97 -5.19
C ILE A 122 -2.37 -0.04 -4.88
N HIS A 123 -2.50 0.43 -3.65
CA HIS A 123 -3.55 1.36 -3.26
C HIS A 123 -3.01 2.53 -2.45
N THR A 124 -3.67 3.67 -2.53
CA THR A 124 -3.33 4.85 -1.72
C THR A 124 -4.19 4.89 -0.47
N HIS A 125 -3.62 5.18 0.70
CA HIS A 125 -4.37 5.36 1.95
C HIS A 125 -4.25 6.78 2.51
N PRO A 126 -5.32 7.36 3.08
CA PRO A 126 -5.26 8.68 3.70
C PRO A 126 -4.45 8.67 5.00
N THR A 127 -4.44 7.52 5.67
CA THR A 127 -3.75 7.26 6.92
C THR A 127 -2.36 6.69 6.62
N GLY A 128 -1.35 7.16 7.36
CA GLY A 128 0.04 6.70 7.26
C GLY A 128 0.67 6.69 8.63
N CYS A 129 1.98 6.95 8.70
CA CYS A 129 2.65 7.17 9.98
C CYS A 129 2.42 8.59 10.50
N TYR A 130 1.99 8.71 11.76
CA TYR A 130 1.92 9.98 12.45
C TYR A 130 2.43 9.88 13.88
N LEU A 131 3.06 10.97 14.33
CA LEU A 131 3.29 11.22 15.74
C LEU A 131 2.08 11.98 16.29
N GLU A 132 1.47 11.44 17.34
CA GLU A 132 0.34 12.05 18.03
C GLU A 132 0.57 12.09 19.54
N ASN A 133 -0.06 13.06 20.21
CA ASN A 133 -0.08 13.12 21.66
C ASN A 133 -1.39 12.49 22.15
N VAL A 134 -1.28 11.40 22.90
CA VAL A 134 -2.40 10.70 23.53
C VAL A 134 -2.15 10.71 25.04
N ASP A 135 -3.05 11.33 25.80
CA ASP A 135 -3.01 11.38 27.27
C ASP A 135 -1.67 11.87 27.85
N GLY A 136 -1.05 12.86 27.21
CA GLY A 136 0.24 13.43 27.63
C GLY A 136 1.47 12.64 27.16
N HIS A 137 1.28 11.53 26.45
CA HIS A 137 2.35 10.73 25.87
C HIS A 137 2.44 10.93 24.35
N GLN A 138 3.67 10.97 23.83
CA GLN A 138 3.89 10.87 22.39
C GLN A 138 3.78 9.41 21.95
N VAL A 139 2.85 9.15 21.04
CA VAL A 139 2.58 7.83 20.47
C VAL A 139 2.85 7.89 18.97
N ILE A 140 3.52 6.85 18.46
CA ILE A 140 3.67 6.63 17.03
C ILE A 140 2.52 5.74 16.59
N THR A 141 1.70 6.26 15.70
CA THR A 141 0.62 5.47 15.10
C THR A 141 0.99 5.11 13.68
N LEU A 142 0.88 3.82 13.40
CA LEU A 142 1.28 3.20 12.17
C LEU A 142 0.04 2.73 11.41
N GLY A 143 -0.15 3.26 10.20
CA GLY A 143 -1.11 2.75 9.24
C GLY A 143 -0.50 1.63 8.38
N GLY A 144 -0.86 1.62 7.09
CA GLY A 144 -0.35 0.67 6.11
C GLY A 144 -1.41 -0.33 5.68
N LEU A 145 -0.98 -1.59 5.48
CA LEU A 145 -1.87 -2.67 5.06
C LEU A 145 -2.73 -3.12 6.24
N SER A 146 -4.03 -3.24 5.98
CA SER A 146 -5.03 -3.71 6.93
C SER A 146 -5.25 -5.22 6.83
N LEU A 147 -5.84 -5.84 7.86
CA LEU A 147 -6.25 -7.25 7.80
C LEU A 147 -7.24 -7.52 6.66
N ALA A 148 -8.03 -6.52 6.25
CA ALA A 148 -8.93 -6.67 5.11
C ALA A 148 -8.15 -6.82 3.78
N ASP A 149 -6.98 -6.18 3.68
CA ASP A 149 -6.10 -6.22 2.50
C ASP A 149 -5.53 -7.62 2.33
N TYR A 150 -4.99 -8.17 3.41
CA TYR A 150 -4.53 -9.56 3.41
C TYR A 150 -5.65 -10.53 3.06
N LYS A 151 -6.84 -10.39 3.65
CA LYS A 151 -7.98 -11.27 3.30
C LYS A 151 -8.38 -11.22 1.83
N VAL A 152 -8.26 -10.07 1.18
CA VAL A 152 -8.54 -9.94 -0.26
C VAL A 152 -7.42 -10.57 -1.07
N ALA A 153 -6.15 -10.36 -0.70
CA ALA A 153 -5.03 -11.04 -1.34
C ALA A 153 -5.17 -12.56 -1.22
N ASP A 154 -5.34 -13.09 0.00
CA ASP A 154 -5.50 -14.52 0.27
C ASP A 154 -6.63 -15.14 -0.58
N TYR A 155 -7.78 -14.47 -0.66
CA TYR A 155 -8.91 -14.90 -1.51
C TYR A 155 -8.53 -14.98 -3.00
N LEU A 156 -7.82 -13.97 -3.51
CA LEU A 156 -7.40 -13.93 -4.91
C LEU A 156 -6.29 -14.95 -5.19
N GLU A 157 -5.36 -15.15 -4.24
CA GLU A 157 -4.31 -16.16 -4.34
C GLU A 157 -4.91 -17.57 -4.43
N GLU A 158 -5.85 -17.91 -3.56
CA GLU A 158 -6.55 -19.19 -3.57
C GLU A 158 -7.33 -19.40 -4.87
N LYS A 159 -8.04 -18.36 -5.33
CA LYS A 159 -8.90 -18.46 -6.52
C LYS A 159 -8.13 -18.58 -7.84
N TYR A 160 -7.00 -17.87 -7.96
CA TYR A 160 -6.24 -17.78 -9.21
C TYR A 160 -4.95 -18.61 -9.19
N GLU A 161 -4.65 -19.29 -8.07
CA GLU A 161 -3.44 -20.07 -7.83
C GLU A 161 -2.16 -19.28 -8.17
N ILE A 162 -2.14 -17.99 -7.78
CA ILE A 162 -1.07 -17.06 -8.12
C ILE A 162 -0.80 -16.09 -6.99
N THR A 163 0.47 -15.74 -6.77
CA THR A 163 0.88 -14.78 -5.72
C THR A 163 0.30 -13.39 -5.96
N ILE A 164 -0.21 -12.78 -4.90
CA ILE A 164 -0.75 -11.41 -4.85
C ILE A 164 0.04 -10.58 -3.84
N ASP A 165 0.93 -9.73 -4.33
CA ASP A 165 1.66 -8.77 -3.52
C ASP A 165 0.77 -7.55 -3.22
N LEU A 166 0.87 -6.98 -2.01
CA LEU A 166 0.12 -5.80 -1.60
C LEU A 166 1.03 -4.60 -1.38
N ARG A 167 0.58 -3.41 -1.79
CA ARG A 167 1.24 -2.14 -1.49
C ARG A 167 0.29 -1.03 -1.08
N ALA A 168 0.47 -0.47 0.11
CA ALA A 168 -0.23 0.73 0.55
C ALA A 168 0.69 1.97 0.49
N ILE A 169 0.34 2.95 -0.35
CA ILE A 169 1.03 4.24 -0.45
C ILE A 169 0.37 5.23 0.51
N CYS A 170 1.15 5.72 1.46
CA CYS A 170 0.67 6.53 2.57
C CYS A 170 1.31 7.94 2.58
N PRO A 171 0.77 8.88 3.38
CA PRO A 171 1.42 10.16 3.63
C PRO A 171 2.87 10.01 4.12
N GLY A 172 3.71 11.03 3.85
CA GLY A 172 5.11 11.03 4.30
C GLY A 172 6.09 10.34 3.34
N ASN A 173 5.66 10.06 2.10
CA ASN A 173 6.44 9.30 1.12
C ASN A 173 6.85 7.92 1.66
N VAL A 174 5.90 7.23 2.29
CA VAL A 174 6.09 5.90 2.85
C VAL A 174 5.16 4.95 2.09
N THR A 175 5.73 3.84 1.63
CA THR A 175 4.97 2.74 1.03
C THR A 175 5.17 1.51 1.89
N TYR A 176 4.05 0.87 2.25
CA TYR A 176 3.99 -0.39 2.97
C TYR A 176 3.84 -1.52 1.97
N CYS A 177 4.59 -2.60 2.13
CA CYS A 177 4.57 -3.77 1.27
C CYS A 177 4.27 -5.01 2.12
N SER A 178 3.50 -5.96 1.57
CA SER A 178 3.40 -7.30 2.13
C SER A 178 4.76 -8.01 2.11
N VAL A 179 4.92 -8.98 3.00
CA VAL A 179 6.08 -9.89 3.06
C VAL A 179 5.69 -11.22 2.47
#